data_AF-A0A0Q4L1E4-F1
#
_entry.id   AF-A0A0Q4L1E4-F1
#
_cell.length_a   1.000
_cell.length_b   1.000
_cell.length_c   1.000
_cell.angle_alpha   90.00
_cell.angle_beta   90.00
_cell.angle_gamma   90.00
#
_symmetry.space_group_name_H-M   'P 1'
#
loop_
_entity.id
_entity.type
_entity.pdbx_description
1 polymer ?
#
loop_
_entity_poly.entity_id
_entity_poly.type
_entity_poly.pdbx_seq_one_letter_code
_entity_poly.pdbx_strand_id
1 'polypeptide(L)'
;MPACTRRAEAPPAVVSTPIVVKVKDTPPAALLTCAERPDGLPEDPSLIAQIPTRIRSGIIRLARAFASNADRSDRLVNWVDPGTCPTPKP
;
A
#
# COMPACT_ATOMS: atom_id res chain seq x y z
N MET A 1 -30.69 -56.93 -25.88
CA MET A 1 -30.56 -56.51 -24.46
C MET A 1 -29.67 -55.28 -24.44
N PRO A 2 -30.07 -54.14 -23.86
CA PRO A 2 -29.15 -53.01 -23.70
C PRO A 2 -28.28 -53.25 -22.47
N ALA A 3 -26.97 -53.10 -22.61
CA ALA A 3 -26.02 -53.19 -21.50
C ALA A 3 -25.96 -51.84 -20.76
N CYS A 4 -26.09 -51.86 -19.44
CA CYS A 4 -25.95 -50.66 -18.61
C CYS A 4 -24.50 -50.17 -18.59
N THR A 5 -24.28 -48.90 -18.92
CA THR A 5 -22.98 -48.22 -18.75
C THR A 5 -22.69 -48.07 -17.25
N ARG A 6 -21.57 -48.61 -16.76
CA ARG A 6 -21.13 -48.37 -15.37
C ARG A 6 -20.67 -46.92 -15.26
N ARG A 7 -21.22 -46.17 -14.30
CA ARG A 7 -20.78 -44.82 -13.96
C ARG A 7 -19.36 -44.90 -13.40
N ALA A 8 -18.42 -44.18 -14.01
CA ALA A 8 -17.08 -44.03 -13.45
C ALA A 8 -17.19 -43.29 -12.11
N GLU A 9 -16.59 -43.87 -11.07
CA GLU A 9 -16.54 -43.29 -9.73
C GLU A 9 -15.70 -42.01 -9.77
N ALA A 10 -16.27 -40.91 -9.25
CA ALA A 10 -15.56 -39.63 -9.24
C ALA A 10 -14.32 -39.72 -8.33
N PRO A 11 -13.17 -39.14 -8.72
CA PRO A 11 -11.99 -39.13 -7.85
C PRO A 11 -12.32 -38.45 -6.51
N PRO A 12 -11.73 -38.89 -5.39
CA PRO A 12 -11.99 -38.31 -4.09
C PRO A 12 -11.63 -36.82 -4.10
N ALA A 13 -12.53 -35.99 -3.58
CA ALA A 13 -12.33 -34.55 -3.48
C ALA A 13 -11.08 -34.26 -2.62
N VAL A 14 -10.09 -33.59 -3.20
CA VAL A 14 -8.92 -33.12 -2.46
C VAL A 14 -9.39 -31.97 -1.56
N VAL A 15 -9.56 -32.25 -0.27
CA VAL A 15 -9.87 -31.21 0.72
C VAL A 15 -8.56 -30.47 1.02
N SER A 16 -8.33 -29.36 0.33
CA SER A 16 -7.29 -28.39 0.67
C SER A 16 -7.70 -27.65 1.93
N THR A 17 -7.42 -28.23 3.10
CA THR A 17 -7.56 -27.50 4.35
C THR A 17 -6.56 -26.32 4.35
N PRO A 18 -7.01 -25.08 4.59
CA PRO A 18 -6.10 -23.93 4.57
C PRO A 18 -5.10 -24.04 5.73
N ILE A 19 -3.81 -23.94 5.42
CA ILE A 19 -2.75 -23.90 6.42
C ILE A 19 -2.74 -22.49 7.04
N VAL A 20 -3.21 -22.37 8.27
CA VAL A 20 -3.12 -21.11 9.04
C VAL A 20 -1.73 -21.01 9.66
N VAL A 21 -0.83 -20.31 8.99
CA VAL A 21 0.49 -19.96 9.54
C VAL A 21 0.31 -18.76 10.47
N LYS A 22 0.50 -18.98 11.79
CA LYS A 22 0.60 -17.87 12.74
C LYS A 22 1.96 -17.20 12.56
N VAL A 23 1.98 -16.12 11.77
CA VAL A 23 3.15 -15.25 11.65
C VAL A 23 3.33 -14.54 13.00
N LYS A 24 4.35 -14.94 13.76
CA LYS A 24 4.66 -14.41 15.10
C LYS A 24 5.91 -13.52 15.06
N ASP A 25 6.07 -12.76 13.99
CA ASP A 25 7.08 -11.71 13.91
C ASP A 25 6.33 -10.40 13.73
N THR A 26 6.28 -9.60 14.80
CA THR A 26 5.84 -8.21 14.67
C THR A 26 6.83 -7.54 13.72
N PRO A 27 6.38 -6.99 12.57
CA PRO A 27 7.28 -6.35 11.64
C PRO A 27 8.01 -5.20 12.34
N PRO A 28 9.24 -4.84 11.90
CA PRO A 28 9.99 -3.72 12.47
C PRO A 28 9.10 -2.49 12.63
N ALA A 29 9.19 -1.82 13.78
CA ALA A 29 8.24 -0.77 14.19
C ALA A 29 8.05 0.34 13.15
N ALA A 30 9.08 0.65 12.35
CA ALA A 30 9.02 1.64 11.26
C ALA A 30 7.99 1.31 10.17
N LEU A 31 7.56 0.05 10.04
CA LEU A 31 6.49 -0.38 9.11
C LEU A 31 5.08 -0.24 9.70
N LEU A 32 4.98 0.10 11.00
CA LEU A 32 3.73 0.28 11.73
C LEU A 32 3.47 1.75 12.09
N THR A 33 4.40 2.65 11.76
CA THR A 33 4.27 4.09 11.98
C THR A 33 3.75 4.79 10.74
N CYS A 34 2.94 5.82 10.93
CA CYS A 34 2.51 6.68 9.83
C CYS A 34 3.70 7.39 9.18
N ALA A 35 3.55 7.72 7.91
CA ALA A 35 4.55 8.43 7.15
C ALA A 35 4.79 9.83 7.73
N GLU A 36 6.07 10.18 7.89
CA GLU A 36 6.48 11.53 8.25
C GLU A 36 6.18 12.51 7.12
N ARG A 37 5.61 13.65 7.48
CA ARG A 37 5.29 14.75 6.57
C ARG A 37 5.98 16.02 7.08
N PRO A 38 7.25 16.25 6.73
CA PRO A 38 7.92 17.48 7.12
C PRO A 38 7.26 18.68 6.45
N ASP A 39 7.40 19.84 7.08
CA ASP A 39 6.97 21.10 6.50
C ASP A 39 7.64 21.32 5.14
N GLY A 40 6.86 21.86 4.20
CA GLY A 40 7.33 22.17 2.86
C GLY A 40 8.33 23.32 2.82
N LEU A 41 8.80 23.66 1.62
CA LEU A 41 9.55 24.89 1.41
C LEU A 41 8.70 26.10 1.83
N PRO A 42 9.32 27.16 2.38
CA PRO A 42 8.59 28.36 2.79
C PRO A 42 7.84 28.97 1.61
N GLU A 43 6.55 29.25 1.81
CA GLU A 43 5.69 29.93 0.83
C GLU A 43 5.89 31.45 0.89
N ASP A 44 7.13 31.91 0.70
CA ASP A 44 7.44 33.33 0.60
C ASP A 44 7.42 33.77 -0.89
N PRO A 45 6.49 34.62 -1.31
CA PRO A 45 6.41 35.13 -2.68
C PRO A 45 7.71 35.76 -3.18
N SER A 46 8.53 36.33 -2.28
CA SER A 46 9.83 36.93 -2.62
C SER A 46 10.91 35.88 -2.96
N LEU A 47 10.71 34.61 -2.58
CA LEU A 47 11.62 33.49 -2.86
C LEU A 47 11.19 32.68 -4.10
N ILE A 48 9.90 32.71 -4.47
CA ILE A 48 9.33 31.92 -5.60
C ILE A 48 9.98 32.28 -6.95
N ALA A 49 10.40 33.53 -7.14
CA ALA A 49 10.97 34.00 -8.41
C ALA A 49 12.39 33.49 -8.70
N GLN A 50 13.09 32.89 -7.72
CA GLN A 50 14.51 32.57 -7.85
C GLN A 50 14.80 31.19 -8.46
N ILE A 51 13.81 30.29 -8.50
CA ILE A 51 14.04 28.92 -8.95
C ILE A 51 13.79 28.81 -10.47
N PRO A 52 14.78 28.42 -11.28
CA PRO A 52 14.57 28.19 -12.71
C PRO A 52 13.46 27.17 -12.97
N THR A 53 12.61 27.41 -13.98
CA THR A 53 11.42 26.61 -14.28
C THR A 53 11.69 25.10 -14.37
N ARG A 54 12.82 24.70 -14.97
CA ARG A 54 13.21 23.28 -15.07
C ARG A 54 13.51 22.66 -13.72
N ILE A 55 14.15 23.40 -12.82
CA ILE A 55 14.43 22.95 -11.46
C ILE A 55 13.13 22.88 -10.66
N ARG A 56 12.28 23.90 -10.74
CA ARG A 56 10.96 23.91 -10.09
C ARG A 56 10.11 22.70 -10.49
N SER A 57 10.05 22.38 -11.78
CA SER A 57 9.31 21.20 -12.25
C SER A 57 9.93 19.88 -11.76
N GLY A 58 11.26 19.80 -11.66
CA GLY A 58 11.96 18.68 -11.02
C GLY A 58 11.56 18.50 -9.55
N ILE A 59 11.60 19.57 -8.76
CA ILE A 59 11.23 19.57 -7.34
C ILE A 59 9.77 19.14 -7.16
N ILE A 60 8.85 19.68 -7.95
CA ILE A 60 7.43 19.30 -7.89
C ILE A 60 7.24 17.80 -8.16
N ARG A 61 7.94 17.24 -9.15
CA ARG A 61 7.86 15.80 -9.44
C ARG A 61 8.40 14.96 -8.28
N LEU A 62 9.52 15.38 -7.68
CA LEU A 62 10.10 14.71 -6.53
C LEU A 62 9.14 14.74 -5.33
N ALA A 63 8.59 15.90 -5.00
CA ALA A 63 7.64 16.07 -3.91
C ALA A 63 6.38 15.19 -4.10
N ARG A 64 5.85 15.11 -5.33
CA ARG A 64 4.71 14.22 -5.65
C ARG A 64 5.05 12.75 -5.50
N ALA A 65 6.25 12.33 -5.90
CA ALA A 65 6.69 10.95 -5.74
C ALA A 65 6.82 10.58 -4.26
N PHE A 66 7.36 11.48 -3.44
CA PHE A 66 7.43 11.31 -1.99
C PHE A 66 6.04 11.20 -1.37
N ALA A 67 5.12 12.12 -1.71
CA ALA A 67 3.74 12.08 -1.23
C ALA A 67 3.04 10.75 -1.59
N SER A 68 3.21 10.26 -2.83
CA SER A 68 2.64 8.97 -3.23
C SER A 68 3.19 7.79 -2.43
N ASN A 69 4.47 7.82 -2.05
CA ASN A 69 5.06 6.78 -1.22
C ASN A 69 4.56 6.86 0.23
N ALA A 70 4.47 8.06 0.80
CA ALA A 70 3.89 8.29 2.13
C ALA A 70 2.45 7.76 2.21
N ASP A 71 1.63 8.07 1.21
CA ASP A 71 0.22 7.62 1.17
C ASP A 71 0.10 6.10 1.07
N ARG A 72 1.02 5.42 0.38
CA ARG A 72 1.06 3.95 0.37
C ARG A 72 1.38 3.38 1.74
N SER A 73 2.32 3.96 2.46
CA SER A 73 2.67 3.54 3.83
C SER A 73 1.48 3.71 4.77
N ASP A 74 0.84 4.88 4.74
CA ASP A 74 -0.34 5.15 5.59
C ASP A 74 -1.50 4.21 5.28
N ARG A 75 -1.71 3.88 4.00
CA ARG A 75 -2.72 2.88 3.61
C ARG A 75 -2.40 1.48 4.12
N LEU A 76 -1.13 1.10 4.16
CA LEU A 76 -0.72 -0.19 4.73
C LEU A 76 -0.97 -0.24 6.24
N VAL A 77 -0.60 0.83 6.96
CA VAL A 77 -0.87 0.92 8.40
C VAL A 77 -2.38 0.91 8.68
N ASN A 78 -3.15 1.73 7.97
CA ASN A 78 -4.62 1.78 8.10
C ASN A 78 -5.32 0.48 7.66
N TRP A 79 -4.67 -0.38 6.88
CA TRP A 79 -5.21 -1.71 6.56
C TRP A 79 -5.09 -2.68 7.74
N VAL A 80 -4.00 -2.57 8.52
CA VAL A 80 -3.79 -3.37 9.73
C VAL A 80 -4.56 -2.80 10.93
N ASP A 81 -4.54 -1.48 11.09
CA ASP A 81 -5.14 -0.74 12.20
C ASP A 81 -5.87 0.52 11.68
N PRO A 82 -7.17 0.39 11.33
CA PRO A 82 -7.92 1.45 10.67
C PRO A 82 -8.06 2.73 11.50
N GLY A 83 -7.72 3.88 10.89
CA GLY A 83 -7.89 5.21 11.49
C GLY A 83 -6.66 5.74 12.22
N THR A 84 -5.58 4.96 12.26
CA THR A 84 -4.32 5.32 12.93
C THR A 84 -3.54 6.39 12.17
N CYS A 85 -3.58 6.37 10.84
CA CYS A 85 -2.87 7.34 10.00
C CYS A 85 -3.81 8.31 9.26
N PRO A 86 -3.36 9.55 8.99
CA PRO A 86 -4.13 10.53 8.25
C PRO A 86 -4.54 9.99 6.87
N THR A 87 -5.80 10.21 6.50
CA THR A 87 -6.26 9.94 5.13
C THR A 87 -6.08 11.18 4.27
N PRO A 88 -5.59 11.06 3.02
CA PRO A 88 -5.52 12.18 2.11
C PRO A 88 -6.90 12.82 1.95
N LYS A 89 -6.97 14.15 2.05
CA LYS A 89 -8.17 14.89 1.70
C LYS A 89 -8.41 14.76 0.19
N PRO A 90 -9.63 14.45 -0.27
CA PRO A 90 -9.94 14.34 -1.70
C PRO A 90 -9.69 15.65 -2.46
#